data_AF-A0A1D6NHX6-F1
#
_entry.id   AF-A0A1D6NHX6-F1
#
_cell.length_a   1.000
_cell.length_b   1.000
_cell.length_c   1.000
_cell.angle_alpha   90.00
_cell.angle_beta   90.00
_cell.angle_gamma   90.00
#
_symmetry.space_group_name_H-M   'P 1'
#
loop_
_entity.id
_entity.type
_entity.pdbx_description
1 polymer ?
#
loop_
_entity_poly.entity_id
_entity_poly.type
_entity_poly.pdbx_seq_one_letter_code
_entity_poly.pdbx_strand_id
1 'polypeptide(L)'
;MDHSSDEDTEISDSEIDDYEGKIYARLMSGDLKLNKNGENYICPFCSSKKKNYSKSSLVQHASGVSAAPNREAKEKAVHRALFKYLKNGLAKSPEPGSHATPVEPQPLQNRDEKFVWPWMGVLVNVPTEWKDGRQIGESGNRLKEQLSHFCPLRVIPLWTFRGHTGNAIVEFGKDWNGFRNARTFESHFAAGGFGKKDWIGKKNQGSELYGWLARAEDYNSPGIIADHLRKNGDLKSVNDLAKEGARKNDRLVANLANQIEVKNRYLQELECKYSETTASLEKMMGQREQLLQSYNEGLCYSFC
;
A
#
# COMPACT_ATOMS: atom_id res chain seq x y z
N MET A 1 9.48 -41.99 16.13
CA MET A 1 10.53 -41.39 15.29
C MET A 1 9.83 -40.67 14.17
N ASP A 2 9.87 -39.35 14.20
CA ASP A 2 9.89 -38.48 13.04
C ASP A 2 10.55 -37.19 13.54
N HIS A 3 11.83 -37.07 13.19
CA HIS A 3 12.66 -35.92 13.51
C HIS A 3 12.24 -34.76 12.61
N SER A 4 11.68 -33.69 13.17
CA SER A 4 11.66 -32.38 12.53
C SER A 4 12.68 -31.53 13.23
N SER A 5 13.90 -31.54 12.68
CA SER A 5 14.95 -30.59 12.99
C SER A 5 14.49 -29.20 12.59
N ASP A 6 13.92 -28.46 13.54
CA ASP A 6 13.81 -27.01 13.40
C ASP A 6 15.23 -26.46 13.55
N GLU A 7 15.87 -26.20 12.41
CA GLU A 7 17.04 -25.32 12.37
C GLU A 7 16.62 -23.98 12.98
N ASP A 8 17.30 -23.61 14.05
CA ASP A 8 17.29 -22.26 14.62
C ASP A 8 18.00 -21.31 13.67
N THR A 9 17.39 -21.03 12.52
CA THR A 9 17.83 -19.94 11.65
C THR A 9 17.42 -18.64 12.32
N GLU A 10 18.39 -17.96 12.93
CA GLU A 10 18.24 -16.57 13.37
C GLU A 10 17.97 -15.71 12.13
N ILE A 11 16.78 -15.10 12.08
CA ILE A 11 16.35 -14.26 10.96
C ILE A 11 16.77 -12.82 11.27
N SER A 12 17.33 -12.12 10.29
CA SER A 12 17.66 -10.70 10.44
C SER A 12 16.40 -9.82 10.38
N ASP A 13 16.45 -8.63 10.98
CA ASP A 13 15.35 -7.64 10.88
C ASP A 13 15.01 -7.28 9.41
N SER A 14 15.96 -7.43 8.48
CA SER A 14 15.76 -7.21 7.04
C SER A 14 14.89 -8.27 6.34
N GLU A 15 14.72 -9.44 6.95
CA GLU A 15 14.01 -10.59 6.38
C GLU A 15 12.60 -10.78 6.97
N ILE A 16 12.19 -9.88 7.87
CA ILE A 16 10.90 -9.92 8.56
C ILE A 16 9.73 -9.95 7.57
N ASP A 17 9.78 -9.13 6.52
CA ASP A 17 8.68 -9.01 5.56
C ASP A 17 8.53 -10.28 4.71
N ASP A 18 9.63 -10.91 4.31
CA ASP A 18 9.62 -12.17 3.55
C ASP A 18 9.11 -13.33 4.40
N TYR A 19 9.54 -13.39 5.66
CA TYR A 19 9.08 -14.41 6.61
C TYR A 19 7.60 -14.20 6.99
N GLU A 20 7.15 -12.95 7.17
CA GLU A 20 5.73 -12.60 7.33
C GLU A 20 4.91 -13.15 6.15
N GLY A 21 5.37 -12.93 4.92
CA GLY A 21 4.70 -13.39 3.70
C GLY A 21 4.50 -14.90 3.66
N LYS A 22 5.54 -15.67 3.98
CA LYS A 22 5.51 -17.14 4.02
C LYS A 22 4.51 -17.66 5.07
N ILE A 23 4.52 -17.08 6.27
CA ILE A 23 3.63 -17.50 7.36
C ILE A 23 2.18 -17.12 7.06
N TYR A 24 1.94 -15.93 6.49
CA TYR A 24 0.61 -15.51 6.07
C TYR A 24 0.02 -16.44 4.99
N ALA A 25 0.84 -16.85 4.01
CA ALA A 25 0.42 -17.81 2.99
C ALA A 25 -0.03 -19.16 3.61
N ARG A 26 0.73 -19.69 4.59
CA ARG A 26 0.39 -20.93 5.30
C ARG A 26 -0.87 -20.82 6.16
N LEU A 27 -1.14 -19.65 6.74
CA LEU A 27 -2.39 -19.38 7.46
C LEU A 27 -3.59 -19.32 6.49
N MET A 28 -3.39 -18.80 5.28
CA MET A 28 -4.43 -18.70 4.25
C MET A 28 -4.72 -20.04 3.56
N SER A 29 -3.71 -20.88 3.32
CA SER A 29 -3.88 -22.24 2.76
C SER A 29 -4.50 -23.22 3.75
N GLY A 30 -4.45 -22.92 5.05
CA GLY A 30 -4.92 -23.79 6.12
C GLY A 30 -3.88 -24.80 6.59
N ASP A 31 -2.65 -24.73 6.08
CA ASP A 31 -1.50 -25.53 6.53
C ASP A 31 -1.10 -25.19 7.97
N LEU A 32 -1.33 -23.94 8.38
CA LEU A 32 -1.16 -23.48 9.76
C LEU A 32 -2.52 -23.08 10.33
N LYS A 33 -3.01 -23.82 11.33
CA LYS A 33 -4.35 -23.61 11.89
C LYS A 33 -4.29 -22.81 13.19
N LEU A 34 -5.24 -21.91 13.38
CA LEU A 34 -5.48 -21.30 14.69
C LEU A 34 -6.15 -22.32 15.59
N ASN A 35 -5.53 -22.57 16.73
CA ASN A 35 -6.09 -23.44 17.75
C ASN A 35 -7.31 -22.74 18.38
N LYS A 36 -8.48 -23.32 18.17
CA LYS A 36 -9.74 -22.88 18.78
C LYS A 36 -10.03 -23.73 20.01
N ASN A 37 -10.42 -23.07 21.09
CA ASN A 37 -10.89 -23.68 22.32
C ASN A 37 -12.27 -23.09 22.66
N GLY A 38 -13.32 -23.68 22.09
CA GLY A 38 -14.67 -23.10 22.09
C GLY A 38 -14.73 -21.80 21.28
N GLU A 39 -15.22 -20.72 21.89
CA GLU A 39 -15.29 -19.37 21.30
C GLU A 39 -13.97 -18.59 21.38
N ASN A 40 -12.97 -19.15 22.07
CA ASN A 40 -11.67 -18.52 22.28
C ASN A 40 -10.59 -19.12 21.39
N TYR A 41 -9.54 -18.34 21.16
CA TYR A 41 -8.40 -18.67 20.33
C TYR A 41 -7.12 -18.71 21.16
N ILE A 42 -6.20 -19.58 20.78
CA ILE A 42 -4.86 -19.65 21.37
C ILE A 42 -3.85 -19.22 20.31
N CYS A 43 -2.94 -18.31 20.68
CA CYS A 43 -1.85 -17.90 19.79
C CYS A 43 -0.92 -19.09 19.54
N PRO A 44 -0.74 -19.56 18.29
CA PRO A 44 0.08 -20.74 18.00
C PRO A 44 1.59 -20.47 18.11
N PHE A 45 1.99 -19.21 18.17
CA PHE A 45 3.39 -18.78 18.14
C PHE A 45 3.94 -18.39 19.52
N CYS A 46 3.10 -18.39 20.56
CA CYS A 46 3.51 -18.06 21.93
C CYS A 46 3.66 -19.33 22.77
N SER A 47 4.79 -19.47 23.46
CA SER A 47 5.07 -20.59 24.38
C SER A 47 4.10 -20.66 25.58
N SER A 48 3.35 -19.59 25.83
CA SER A 48 2.30 -19.51 26.86
C SER A 48 1.00 -20.20 26.41
N LYS A 49 1.02 -21.52 26.19
CA LYS A 49 -0.12 -22.33 25.69
C LYS A 49 -1.39 -22.33 26.57
N LYS A 50 -1.48 -21.49 27.61
CA LYS A 50 -2.60 -21.42 28.57
C LYS A 50 -3.43 -20.13 28.49
N LYS A 51 -3.08 -19.15 27.65
CA LYS A 51 -3.87 -17.91 27.51
C LYS A 51 -4.89 -18.05 26.39
N ASN A 52 -6.17 -18.01 26.76
CA ASN A 52 -7.30 -17.96 25.83
C ASN A 52 -7.60 -16.50 25.48
N TYR A 53 -7.72 -16.20 24.19
CA TYR A 53 -8.03 -14.87 23.67
C TYR A 53 -9.37 -14.88 22.93
N SER A 54 -10.22 -13.89 23.18
CA SER A 54 -11.28 -13.53 22.24
C SER A 54 -10.66 -13.08 20.90
N LYS A 55 -11.41 -13.11 19.80
CA LYS A 55 -10.88 -12.67 18.49
C LYS A 55 -10.30 -11.25 18.51
N SER A 56 -10.94 -10.32 19.21
CA SER A 56 -10.47 -8.93 19.36
C SER A 56 -9.21 -8.82 20.23
N SER A 57 -9.15 -9.54 21.35
CA SER A 57 -7.96 -9.55 22.21
C SER A 57 -6.77 -10.26 21.56
N LEU A 58 -7.02 -11.26 20.70
CA LEU A 58 -5.96 -11.92 19.93
C LEU A 58 -5.35 -10.97 18.89
N VAL A 59 -6.17 -10.13 18.25
CA VAL A 59 -5.70 -9.09 17.32
C VAL A 59 -4.80 -8.09 18.06
N GLN A 60 -5.22 -7.62 19.24
CA GLN A 60 -4.41 -6.71 20.06
C GLN A 60 -3.11 -7.37 20.53
N HIS A 61 -3.17 -8.63 20.94
CA HIS A 61 -1.99 -9.41 21.31
C HIS A 61 -0.99 -9.52 20.15
N ALA A 62 -1.45 -9.94 18.97
CA ALA A 62 -0.60 -10.08 17.79
C ALA A 62 0.03 -8.74 17.38
N SER A 63 -0.74 -7.65 17.41
CA SER A 63 -0.23 -6.29 17.16
C SER A 63 0.83 -5.89 18.18
N GLY A 64 0.58 -6.10 19.47
CA GLY A 64 1.49 -5.72 20.54
C GLY A 64 2.82 -6.48 20.49
N VAL A 65 2.79 -7.78 20.21
CA VAL A 65 4.01 -8.59 20.06
C VAL A 65 4.79 -8.18 18.81
N SER A 66 4.12 -7.91 17.69
CA SER A 66 4.78 -7.47 16.46
C SER A 66 5.49 -6.12 16.57
N ALA A 67 5.04 -5.24 17.49
CA ALA A 67 5.58 -3.90 17.67
C ALA A 67 6.60 -3.79 18.83
N ALA A 68 6.82 -4.87 19.58
CA ALA A 68 7.70 -4.83 20.75
C ALA A 68 9.18 -4.79 20.33
N PRO A 69 9.98 -3.82 20.81
CA PRO A 69 11.36 -3.63 20.35
C PRO A 69 12.29 -4.79 20.71
N ASN A 70 12.11 -5.38 21.90
CA ASN A 70 12.95 -6.43 22.47
C ASN A 70 12.57 -7.86 22.02
N ARG A 71 11.80 -7.98 20.93
CA ARG A 71 11.38 -9.27 20.37
C ARG A 71 12.23 -9.62 19.16
N GLU A 72 12.53 -10.90 19.01
CA GLU A 72 13.30 -11.42 17.88
C GLU A 72 12.54 -11.19 16.55
N ALA A 73 13.28 -11.02 15.45
CA ALA A 73 12.73 -10.77 14.12
C ALA A 73 11.70 -11.83 13.70
N LYS A 74 12.00 -13.11 14.00
CA LYS A 74 11.10 -14.24 13.75
C LYS A 74 9.80 -14.12 14.54
N GLU A 75 9.86 -13.77 15.83
CA GLU A 75 8.67 -13.53 16.66
C GLU A 75 7.83 -12.35 16.15
N LYS A 76 8.48 -11.27 15.69
CA LYS A 76 7.80 -10.12 15.10
C LYS A 76 7.08 -10.49 13.81
N ALA A 77 7.76 -11.20 12.90
CA ALA A 77 7.22 -11.63 11.61
C ALA A 77 6.00 -12.55 11.74
N VAL A 78 6.05 -13.57 12.61
CA VAL A 78 4.91 -14.50 12.80
C VAL A 78 3.70 -13.81 13.41
N HIS A 79 3.90 -12.87 14.34
CA HIS A 79 2.80 -12.12 14.96
C HIS A 79 2.23 -11.05 14.02
N ARG A 80 3.05 -10.45 13.15
CA ARG A 80 2.59 -9.55 12.09
C ARG A 80 1.73 -10.28 11.06
N ALA A 81 2.13 -11.49 10.66
CA ALA A 81 1.34 -12.36 9.79
C ALA A 81 0.01 -12.77 10.43
N LEU A 82 0.03 -13.13 11.73
CA LEU A 82 -1.16 -13.45 12.50
C LEU A 82 -2.14 -12.28 12.58
N PHE A 83 -1.65 -11.08 12.90
CA PHE A 83 -2.46 -9.87 12.96
C PHE A 83 -3.16 -9.60 11.62
N LYS A 84 -2.42 -9.69 10.52
CA LYS A 84 -2.94 -9.50 9.16
C LYS A 84 -4.02 -10.53 8.82
N TYR A 85 -3.80 -11.80 9.16
CA TYR A 85 -4.78 -12.86 8.96
C TYR A 85 -6.07 -12.63 9.75
N LEU A 86 -5.96 -12.30 11.04
CA LEU A 86 -7.10 -12.06 11.91
C LEU A 86 -7.91 -10.82 11.50
N LYS A 87 -7.24 -9.74 11.11
CA LYS A 87 -7.88 -8.52 10.62
C LYS A 87 -8.66 -8.77 9.32
N ASN A 88 -8.09 -9.56 8.41
CA ASN A 88 -8.76 -9.96 7.17
C ASN A 88 -9.97 -10.89 7.43
N GLY A 89 -9.89 -11.76 8.44
CA GLY A 89 -11.03 -12.57 8.90
C GLY A 89 -12.07 -11.81 9.73
N LEU A 90 -11.75 -10.63 10.26
CA LEU A 90 -12.71 -9.76 10.96
C LEU A 90 -13.56 -8.94 9.97
N ALA A 91 -12.99 -8.61 8.81
CA ALA A 91 -13.71 -8.00 7.69
C ALA A 91 -14.71 -8.96 7.00
N LYS A 92 -14.79 -10.22 7.43
CA LYS A 92 -15.70 -11.26 6.90
C LYS A 92 -16.42 -12.03 8.02
N SER A 93 -17.09 -11.33 8.93
CA SER A 93 -17.93 -11.98 9.94
C SER A 93 -19.40 -11.61 9.72
N PRO A 94 -20.20 -12.43 9.02
CA PRO A 94 -21.66 -12.38 9.11
C PRO A 94 -22.10 -13.13 10.37
N GLU A 95 -22.99 -12.51 11.15
CA GLU A 95 -23.74 -13.21 12.19
C GLU A 95 -24.63 -14.31 11.56
N PRO A 96 -24.84 -15.44 12.26
CA PRO A 96 -25.64 -16.54 11.74
C PRO A 96 -27.14 -16.26 11.95
N GLY A 97 -27.83 -15.93 10.86
CA GLY A 97 -29.28 -15.75 10.90
C GLY A 97 -29.92 -15.82 9.51
N SER A 98 -30.66 -16.91 9.29
CA SER A 98 -31.72 -17.11 8.28
C SER A 98 -31.33 -17.32 6.80
N HIS A 99 -31.52 -18.57 6.39
CA HIS A 99 -31.92 -19.08 5.06
C HIS A 99 -31.07 -18.70 3.84
N ALA A 100 -30.17 -19.63 3.51
CA ALA A 100 -29.57 -19.75 2.19
C ALA A 100 -30.65 -20.02 1.13
N THR A 101 -30.92 -19.02 0.29
CA THR A 101 -31.25 -19.28 -1.13
C THR A 101 -29.93 -19.38 -1.90
N PRO A 102 -29.84 -20.25 -2.93
CA PRO A 102 -28.67 -20.32 -3.78
C PRO A 102 -28.52 -18.97 -4.51
N VAL A 103 -27.59 -18.14 -4.05
CA VAL A 103 -27.13 -16.99 -4.84
C VAL A 103 -26.31 -17.58 -5.97
N GLU A 104 -26.96 -17.67 -7.13
CA GLU A 104 -26.33 -17.73 -8.44
C GLU A 104 -25.07 -16.85 -8.44
N PRO A 105 -23.91 -17.34 -8.91
CA PRO A 105 -22.67 -16.58 -8.87
C PRO A 105 -22.90 -15.21 -9.49
N GLN A 106 -22.86 -14.17 -8.65
CA GLN A 106 -22.99 -12.80 -9.12
C GLN A 106 -21.99 -12.60 -10.26
N PRO A 107 -22.42 -12.03 -11.40
CA PRO A 107 -21.54 -11.82 -12.54
C PRO A 107 -20.31 -11.07 -12.05
N LEU A 108 -19.13 -11.54 -12.44
CA LEU A 108 -17.84 -10.88 -12.30
C LEU A 108 -18.04 -9.36 -12.21
N GLN A 109 -17.92 -8.79 -11.02
CA GLN A 109 -18.05 -7.34 -10.85
C GLN A 109 -17.10 -6.69 -11.86
N ASN A 110 -17.73 -5.88 -12.71
CA ASN A 110 -17.31 -5.46 -14.03
C ASN A 110 -15.81 -5.10 -14.07
N ARG A 111 -14.97 -5.99 -14.63
CA ARG A 111 -13.52 -5.76 -14.78
C ARG A 111 -13.20 -4.52 -15.61
N ASP A 112 -14.20 -4.00 -16.31
CA ASP A 112 -14.14 -2.80 -17.15
C ASP A 112 -14.79 -1.57 -16.49
N GLU A 113 -15.13 -1.64 -15.20
CA GLU A 113 -15.64 -0.48 -14.47
C GLU A 113 -14.60 0.64 -14.47
N LYS A 114 -14.97 1.77 -15.07
CA LYS A 114 -14.13 2.97 -15.15
C LYS A 114 -14.56 3.98 -14.10
N PHE A 115 -13.55 4.47 -13.40
CA PHE A 115 -13.64 5.54 -12.43
C PHE A 115 -12.98 6.78 -12.99
N VAL A 116 -13.34 7.95 -12.46
CA VAL A 116 -12.58 9.16 -12.75
C VAL A 116 -11.26 9.10 -11.97
N TRP A 117 -10.14 9.33 -12.67
CA TRP A 117 -8.79 9.42 -12.13
C TRP A 117 -8.25 10.85 -12.32
N PRO A 118 -7.75 11.53 -11.28
CA PRO A 118 -7.64 11.13 -9.87
C PRO A 118 -8.98 10.73 -9.24
N TRP A 119 -8.96 9.88 -8.20
CA TRP A 119 -10.19 9.41 -7.57
C TRP A 119 -11.01 10.60 -7.04
N MET A 120 -12.23 10.73 -7.56
CA MET A 120 -13.15 11.81 -7.21
C MET A 120 -14.48 11.23 -6.73
N GLY A 121 -14.95 11.67 -5.56
CA GLY A 121 -16.30 11.48 -5.09
C GLY A 121 -17.21 12.62 -5.56
N VAL A 122 -18.46 12.29 -5.87
CA VAL A 122 -19.54 13.27 -6.06
C VAL A 122 -20.27 13.40 -4.74
N LEU A 123 -20.50 14.64 -4.31
CA LEU A 123 -21.33 14.99 -3.16
C LEU A 123 -22.44 15.92 -3.63
N VAL A 124 -23.70 15.59 -3.36
CA VAL A 124 -24.86 16.40 -3.74
C VAL A 124 -25.75 16.69 -2.54
N ASN A 125 -26.71 17.59 -2.76
CA ASN A 125 -27.61 18.11 -1.73
C ASN A 125 -26.88 18.86 -0.61
N VAL A 126 -25.76 19.51 -0.94
CA VAL A 126 -25.05 20.39 -0.01
C VAL A 126 -25.96 21.57 0.35
N PRO A 127 -26.17 21.84 1.65
CA PRO A 127 -27.03 22.95 2.09
C PRO A 127 -26.62 24.28 1.47
N THR A 128 -27.62 25.02 1.01
CA THR A 128 -27.43 26.34 0.43
C THR A 128 -28.52 27.29 0.90
N GLU A 129 -28.18 28.57 0.97
CA GLU A 129 -29.09 29.63 1.35
C GLU A 129 -29.12 30.69 0.26
N TRP A 130 -30.29 31.30 0.05
CA TRP A 130 -30.43 32.41 -0.89
C TRP A 130 -30.20 33.71 -0.14
N LYS A 131 -29.14 34.45 -0.52
CA LYS A 131 -28.74 35.69 0.13
C LYS A 131 -28.23 36.69 -0.90
N ASP A 132 -28.72 37.94 -0.83
CA ASP A 132 -28.29 39.05 -1.70
C ASP A 132 -28.33 38.71 -3.21
N GLY A 133 -29.35 37.96 -3.64
CA GLY A 133 -29.55 37.57 -5.03
C GLY A 133 -28.59 36.49 -5.54
N ARG A 134 -27.88 35.77 -4.65
CA ARG A 134 -27.01 34.64 -4.97
C ARG A 134 -27.19 33.48 -3.99
N GLN A 135 -26.85 32.28 -4.46
CA GLN A 135 -26.88 31.07 -3.65
C GLN A 135 -25.53 30.98 -2.94
N ILE A 136 -25.56 30.99 -1.62
CA ILE A 136 -24.37 30.79 -0.79
C ILE A 136 -24.43 29.38 -0.21
N GLY A 137 -23.28 28.81 0.11
CA GLY A 137 -23.17 27.47 0.67
C GLY A 137 -21.88 27.34 1.46
N GLU A 138 -21.72 26.19 2.12
CA GLU A 138 -20.51 25.91 2.88
C GLU A 138 -19.26 25.95 1.99
N SER A 139 -18.15 26.45 2.56
CA SER A 139 -16.87 26.46 1.86
C SER A 139 -16.33 25.04 1.71
N GLY A 140 -15.47 24.84 0.70
CA GLY A 140 -14.80 23.56 0.50
C GLY A 140 -13.98 23.10 1.71
N ASN A 141 -13.38 24.03 2.46
CA ASN A 141 -12.63 23.69 3.68
C ASN A 141 -13.54 23.18 4.79
N ARG A 142 -14.71 23.79 4.98
CA ARG A 142 -15.68 23.34 5.98
C ARG A 142 -16.25 21.97 5.65
N LEU A 143 -16.59 21.73 4.39
CA LEU A 143 -17.02 20.39 3.92
C LEU A 143 -15.90 19.36 4.08
N LYS A 144 -14.64 19.75 3.83
CA LYS A 144 -13.48 18.88 4.04
C LYS A 144 -13.32 18.48 5.51
N GLU A 145 -13.54 19.40 6.44
CA GLU A 145 -13.50 19.12 7.89
C GLU A 145 -14.58 18.11 8.30
N GLN A 146 -15.81 18.29 7.81
CA GLN A 146 -16.93 17.35 8.05
C GLN A 146 -16.63 15.95 7.52
N LEU A 147 -15.97 15.87 6.36
CA LEU A 147 -15.61 14.61 5.69
C LEU A 147 -14.22 14.09 6.07
N SER A 148 -13.59 14.65 7.10
CA SER A 148 -12.18 14.38 7.47
C SER A 148 -11.86 12.91 7.74
N HIS A 149 -12.83 12.14 8.24
CA HIS A 149 -12.71 10.70 8.50
C HIS A 149 -12.55 9.85 7.23
N PHE A 150 -12.88 10.39 6.05
CA PHE A 150 -12.57 9.78 4.75
C PHE A 150 -11.22 10.21 4.20
N CYS A 151 -10.49 11.06 4.91
CA CYS A 151 -9.20 11.64 4.48
C CYS A 151 -9.22 12.23 3.04
N PRO A 152 -10.18 13.12 2.70
CA PRO A 152 -10.17 13.82 1.42
C PRO A 152 -8.97 14.77 1.32
N LEU A 153 -8.38 14.88 0.14
CA LEU A 153 -7.36 15.90 -0.13
C LEU A 153 -7.98 17.30 -0.22
N ARG A 154 -9.11 17.39 -0.92
CA ARG A 154 -9.81 18.64 -1.19
C ARG A 154 -11.30 18.37 -1.39
N VAL A 155 -12.14 19.31 -1.00
CA VAL A 155 -13.56 19.35 -1.38
C VAL A 155 -13.79 20.63 -2.15
N ILE A 156 -14.38 20.51 -3.34
CA ILE A 156 -14.56 21.60 -4.30
C ILE A 156 -16.05 21.79 -4.52
N PRO A 157 -16.69 22.76 -3.86
CA PRO A 157 -18.05 23.12 -4.18
C PRO A 157 -18.14 23.69 -5.59
N LEU A 158 -19.19 23.33 -6.32
CA LEU A 158 -19.40 23.72 -7.71
C LEU A 158 -20.28 24.97 -7.77
N TRP A 159 -19.83 25.96 -8.54
CA TRP A 159 -20.42 27.31 -8.60
C TRP A 159 -20.87 27.66 -10.00
N THR A 160 -21.95 28.44 -10.09
CA THR A 160 -22.39 29.12 -11.32
C THR A 160 -22.44 30.62 -11.09
N PHE A 161 -22.79 31.39 -12.12
CA PHE A 161 -23.04 32.83 -11.98
C PHE A 161 -24.16 33.14 -10.98
N ARG A 162 -25.07 32.19 -10.70
CA ARG A 162 -26.14 32.31 -9.69
C ARG A 162 -25.69 31.95 -8.28
N GLY A 163 -24.47 31.44 -8.10
CA GLY A 163 -23.93 31.02 -6.81
C GLY A 163 -23.68 29.51 -6.70
N HIS A 164 -23.62 29.04 -5.47
CA HIS A 164 -23.35 27.66 -5.08
C HIS A 164 -24.44 26.72 -5.61
N THR A 165 -24.07 25.61 -6.24
CA THR A 165 -25.05 24.73 -6.91
C THR A 165 -25.65 23.64 -6.03
N GLY A 166 -25.18 23.52 -4.79
CA GLY A 166 -25.52 22.39 -3.90
C GLY A 166 -24.77 21.11 -4.23
N ASN A 167 -23.80 21.16 -5.13
CA ASN A 167 -22.95 20.03 -5.51
C ASN A 167 -21.49 20.34 -5.16
N ALA A 168 -20.74 19.31 -4.78
CA ALA A 168 -19.31 19.39 -4.55
C ALA A 168 -18.59 18.13 -5.06
N ILE A 169 -17.31 18.29 -5.38
CA ILE A 169 -16.41 17.20 -5.76
C ILE A 169 -15.43 16.96 -4.63
N VAL A 170 -15.30 15.72 -4.19
CA VAL A 170 -14.38 15.28 -3.15
C VAL A 170 -13.18 14.62 -3.83
N GLU A 171 -12.01 15.25 -3.78
CA GLU A 171 -10.79 14.69 -4.36
C GLU A 171 -10.02 13.86 -3.33
N PHE A 172 -9.57 12.67 -3.74
CA PHE A 172 -8.74 11.78 -2.93
C PHE A 172 -7.32 11.62 -3.52
N GLY A 173 -6.45 10.96 -2.76
CA GLY A 173 -5.05 10.70 -3.14
C GLY A 173 -4.89 10.04 -4.51
N LYS A 174 -3.85 10.41 -5.27
CA LYS A 174 -3.50 9.78 -6.56
C LYS A 174 -2.75 8.46 -6.36
N ASP A 175 -3.24 7.61 -5.47
CA ASP A 175 -2.65 6.32 -5.12
C ASP A 175 -3.72 5.30 -4.69
N TRP A 176 -3.28 4.10 -4.32
CA TRP A 176 -4.19 3.04 -3.86
C TRP A 176 -4.81 3.33 -2.49
N ASN A 177 -4.21 4.19 -1.67
CA ASN A 177 -4.80 4.61 -0.40
C ASN A 177 -5.96 5.58 -0.65
N GLY A 178 -5.81 6.50 -1.60
CA GLY A 178 -6.87 7.37 -2.10
C GLY A 178 -8.04 6.57 -2.66
N PHE A 179 -7.79 5.46 -3.36
CA PHE A 179 -8.86 4.57 -3.83
C PHE A 179 -9.64 3.96 -2.66
N ARG A 180 -8.92 3.47 -1.64
CA ARG A 180 -9.53 2.91 -0.42
C ARG A 180 -10.37 3.95 0.31
N ASN A 181 -9.84 5.15 0.49
CA ASN A 181 -10.54 6.28 1.09
C ASN A 181 -11.82 6.63 0.33
N ALA A 182 -11.74 6.71 -1.00
CA ALA A 182 -12.88 7.00 -1.87
C ALA A 182 -13.95 5.89 -1.82
N ARG A 183 -13.54 4.62 -1.71
CA ARG A 183 -14.45 3.48 -1.50
C ARG A 183 -15.11 3.51 -0.13
N THR A 184 -14.40 3.90 0.92
CA THR A 184 -14.98 4.08 2.26
C THR A 184 -16.04 5.19 2.24
N PHE A 185 -15.74 6.32 1.60
CA PHE A 185 -16.71 7.41 1.37
C PHE A 185 -17.98 6.89 0.69
N GLU A 186 -17.84 6.22 -0.46
CA GLU A 186 -18.99 5.64 -1.18
C GLU A 186 -19.79 4.65 -0.32
N SER A 187 -19.09 3.75 0.37
CA SER A 187 -19.74 2.70 1.16
C SER A 187 -20.52 3.28 2.33
N HIS A 188 -20.01 4.36 2.96
CA HIS A 188 -20.71 5.06 4.04
C HIS A 188 -22.06 5.62 3.58
N PHE A 189 -22.07 6.37 2.46
CA PHE A 189 -23.31 6.93 1.93
C PHE A 189 -24.27 5.85 1.46
N ALA A 190 -23.77 4.81 0.78
CA ALA A 190 -24.60 3.68 0.36
C ALA A 190 -25.23 2.94 1.55
N ALA A 191 -24.48 2.69 2.63
CA ALA A 191 -24.99 2.02 3.83
C ALA A 191 -26.05 2.86 4.56
N GLY A 192 -25.97 4.19 4.49
CA GLY A 192 -26.98 5.10 5.03
C GLY A 192 -28.24 5.27 4.16
N GLY A 193 -28.30 4.67 2.96
CA GLY A 193 -29.39 4.93 2.01
C GLY A 193 -29.33 6.34 1.39
N PHE A 194 -28.10 6.85 1.26
CA PHE A 194 -27.74 8.15 0.70
C PHE A 194 -26.74 8.02 -0.47
N GLY A 195 -26.72 6.86 -1.13
CA GLY A 195 -25.90 6.64 -2.32
C GLY A 195 -26.55 7.19 -3.59
N LYS A 196 -25.86 7.04 -4.73
CA LYS A 196 -26.35 7.47 -6.05
C LYS A 196 -27.73 6.90 -6.39
N LYS A 197 -27.94 5.61 -6.12
CA LYS A 197 -29.22 4.94 -6.41
C LYS A 197 -30.37 5.54 -5.61
N ASP A 198 -30.12 5.88 -4.34
CA ASP A 198 -31.09 6.51 -3.47
C ASP A 198 -31.41 7.93 -3.92
N TRP A 199 -30.39 8.67 -4.37
CA TRP A 199 -30.55 10.01 -4.94
C TRP A 199 -31.43 10.00 -6.19
N ILE A 200 -31.21 9.05 -7.11
CA ILE A 200 -32.01 8.93 -8.34
C ILE A 200 -33.43 8.44 -8.03
N GLY A 201 -33.60 7.56 -7.03
CA GLY A 201 -34.88 6.94 -6.69
C GLY A 201 -35.82 7.80 -5.84
N LYS A 202 -35.32 8.76 -5.06
CA LYS A 202 -36.15 9.57 -4.14
C LYS A 202 -36.66 10.86 -4.81
N LYS A 203 -37.97 11.08 -4.73
CA LYS A 203 -38.65 12.30 -5.23
C LYS A 203 -38.74 13.44 -4.21
N ASN A 204 -38.59 13.16 -2.91
CA ASN A 204 -38.66 14.16 -1.82
C ASN A 204 -37.28 14.27 -1.14
N GLN A 205 -36.61 15.40 -1.39
CA GLN A 205 -35.23 15.65 -0.99
C GLN A 205 -35.19 16.19 0.45
N GLY A 206 -34.90 15.31 1.42
CA GLY A 206 -34.57 15.70 2.79
C GLY A 206 -33.29 16.55 2.86
N SER A 207 -32.84 16.89 4.06
CA SER A 207 -31.64 17.73 4.29
C SER A 207 -30.30 16.97 4.20
N GLU A 208 -30.34 15.66 4.02
CA GLU A 208 -29.15 14.81 4.09
C GLU A 208 -28.28 14.90 2.85
N LEU A 209 -26.96 14.84 3.03
CA LEU A 209 -26.01 14.75 1.93
C LEU A 209 -26.09 13.39 1.24
N TYR A 210 -25.82 13.37 -0.06
CA TYR A 210 -25.69 12.12 -0.82
C TYR A 210 -24.31 12.05 -1.46
N GLY A 211 -23.71 10.87 -1.47
CA GLY A 211 -22.32 10.70 -1.90
C GLY A 211 -22.06 9.38 -2.62
N TRP A 212 -21.22 9.42 -3.65
CA TRP A 212 -20.75 8.22 -4.37
C TRP A 212 -19.42 8.47 -5.07
N LEU A 213 -18.73 7.39 -5.45
CA LEU A 213 -17.51 7.48 -6.24
C LEU A 213 -17.85 7.76 -7.71
N ALA A 214 -17.19 8.74 -8.34
CA ALA A 214 -17.48 9.14 -9.70
C ALA A 214 -17.09 8.06 -10.72
N ARG A 215 -18.02 7.74 -11.63
CA ARG A 215 -17.88 6.73 -12.68
C ARG A 215 -18.17 7.29 -14.06
N ALA A 216 -18.09 6.41 -15.06
CA ALA A 216 -18.40 6.73 -16.46
C ALA A 216 -19.73 7.47 -16.65
N GLU A 217 -20.78 7.09 -15.93
CA GLU A 217 -22.08 7.79 -16.01
C GLU A 217 -21.99 9.26 -15.57
N ASP A 218 -21.33 9.52 -14.43
CA ASP A 218 -21.17 10.89 -13.90
C ASP A 218 -20.30 11.73 -14.85
N TYR A 219 -19.26 11.12 -15.41
CA TYR A 219 -18.34 11.75 -16.35
C TYR A 219 -18.96 12.06 -17.72
N ASN A 220 -19.85 11.18 -18.21
CA ASN A 220 -20.47 11.29 -19.54
C ASN A 220 -21.80 12.05 -19.52
N SER A 221 -22.44 12.19 -18.37
CA SER A 221 -23.67 12.97 -18.25
C SER A 221 -23.48 14.45 -18.62
N PRO A 222 -24.55 15.16 -19.00
CA PRO A 222 -24.51 16.61 -19.09
C PRO A 222 -24.55 17.26 -17.69
N GLY A 223 -23.99 18.46 -17.57
CA GLY A 223 -24.08 19.29 -16.37
C GLY A 223 -22.76 19.53 -15.65
N ILE A 224 -22.82 20.40 -14.65
CA ILE A 224 -21.63 20.99 -14.01
C ILE A 224 -20.72 19.96 -13.32
N ILE A 225 -21.29 18.87 -12.79
CA ILE A 225 -20.52 17.77 -12.20
C ILE A 225 -19.64 17.15 -13.28
N ALA A 226 -20.24 16.74 -14.39
CA ALA A 226 -19.53 16.10 -15.48
C ALA A 226 -18.51 17.03 -16.14
N ASP A 227 -18.85 18.32 -16.31
CA ASP A 227 -17.91 19.33 -16.81
C ASP A 227 -16.67 19.45 -15.92
N HIS A 228 -16.86 19.44 -14.60
CA HIS A 228 -15.74 19.45 -13.66
C HIS A 228 -14.92 18.17 -13.75
N LEU A 229 -15.55 17.00 -13.80
CA LEU A 229 -14.87 15.71 -13.87
C LEU A 229 -14.01 15.61 -15.14
N ARG A 230 -14.54 15.99 -16.31
CA ARG A 230 -13.81 16.00 -17.59
C ARG A 230 -12.63 16.98 -17.60
N LYS A 231 -12.77 18.12 -16.92
CA LYS A 231 -11.72 19.12 -16.85
C LYS A 231 -10.56 18.71 -15.94
N ASN A 232 -10.81 17.86 -14.93
CA ASN A 232 -9.85 17.57 -13.86
C ASN A 232 -9.45 16.09 -13.75
N GLY A 233 -9.96 15.20 -14.61
CA GLY A 233 -9.59 13.79 -14.61
C GLY A 233 -9.98 13.04 -15.88
N ASP A 234 -9.54 11.80 -15.95
CA ASP A 234 -9.77 10.88 -17.04
C ASP A 234 -10.51 9.63 -16.56
N LEU A 235 -11.29 8.99 -17.43
CA LEU A 235 -11.87 7.68 -17.11
C LEU A 235 -10.82 6.57 -17.24
N LYS A 236 -10.52 5.90 -16.12
CA LYS A 236 -9.59 4.76 -16.07
C LYS A 236 -10.18 3.59 -15.29
N SER A 237 -9.86 2.37 -15.71
CA SER A 237 -10.13 1.19 -14.89
C SER A 237 -9.02 0.97 -13.85
N VAL A 238 -9.34 0.21 -12.80
CA VAL A 238 -8.35 -0.25 -11.80
C VAL A 238 -7.22 -1.04 -12.47
N ASN A 239 -7.54 -1.84 -13.49
CA ASN A 239 -6.57 -2.65 -14.22
C ASN A 239 -5.62 -1.79 -15.06
N ASP A 240 -6.13 -0.73 -15.71
CA ASP A 240 -5.30 0.20 -16.49
C ASP A 240 -4.29 0.90 -15.59
N LEU A 241 -4.74 1.37 -14.42
CA LEU A 241 -3.89 2.03 -13.43
C LEU A 241 -2.84 1.07 -12.85
N ALA A 242 -3.21 -0.18 -12.56
CA ALA A 242 -2.27 -1.20 -12.09
C ALA A 242 -1.20 -1.51 -13.14
N LYS A 243 -1.59 -1.68 -14.41
CA LYS A 243 -0.66 -1.92 -15.53
C LYS A 243 0.25 -0.72 -15.78
N GLU A 244 -0.28 0.50 -15.72
CA GLU A 244 0.50 1.72 -15.86
C GLU A 244 1.54 1.85 -14.74
N GLY A 245 1.14 1.54 -13.51
CA GLY A 245 2.03 1.51 -12.34
C GLY A 245 3.15 0.47 -12.48
N ALA A 246 2.81 -0.77 -12.85
CA ALA A 246 3.79 -1.84 -13.08
C ALA A 246 4.81 -1.45 -14.15
N ARG A 247 4.34 -0.97 -15.32
CA ARG A 247 5.23 -0.52 -16.41
C ARG A 247 6.18 0.60 -15.99
N LYS A 248 5.70 1.57 -15.20
CA LYS A 248 6.54 2.66 -14.67
C LYS A 248 7.59 2.13 -13.70
N ASN A 249 7.24 1.17 -12.86
CA ASN A 249 8.16 0.54 -11.93
C ASN A 249 9.22 -0.28 -12.67
N ASP A 250 8.82 -1.12 -13.64
CA ASP A 250 9.73 -1.94 -14.44
C ASP A 250 10.74 -1.07 -15.19
N ARG A 251 10.29 0.07 -15.74
CA ARG A 251 11.17 1.04 -16.39
C ARG A 251 12.18 1.66 -15.42
N LEU A 252 11.76 1.98 -14.20
CA LEU A 252 12.65 2.50 -13.17
C LEU A 252 13.69 1.45 -12.76
N VAL A 253 13.26 0.21 -12.54
CA VAL A 253 14.14 -0.91 -12.21
C VAL A 253 15.17 -1.14 -13.32
N ALA A 254 14.74 -1.17 -14.58
CA ALA A 254 15.64 -1.34 -15.73
C ALA A 254 16.67 -0.21 -15.83
N ASN A 255 16.26 1.05 -15.60
CA ASN A 255 17.18 2.18 -15.59
C ASN A 255 18.21 2.08 -14.46
N LEU A 256 17.80 1.67 -13.26
CA LEU A 256 18.70 1.49 -12.13
C LEU A 256 19.67 0.32 -12.34
N ALA A 257 19.18 -0.79 -12.90
CA ALA A 257 20.02 -1.94 -13.25
C ALA A 257 21.12 -1.55 -14.25
N ASN A 258 20.78 -0.75 -15.27
CA ASN A 258 21.76 -0.21 -16.22
C ASN A 258 22.82 0.67 -15.51
N GLN A 259 22.40 1.56 -14.59
CA GLN A 259 23.35 2.37 -13.82
C GLN A 259 24.28 1.52 -12.94
N ILE A 260 23.78 0.43 -12.35
CA ILE A 260 24.60 -0.52 -11.59
C ILE A 260 25.62 -1.20 -12.52
N GLU A 261 25.18 -1.64 -13.70
CA GLU A 261 26.08 -2.29 -14.68
C GLU A 261 27.22 -1.36 -15.10
N VAL A 262 26.91 -0.10 -15.43
CA VAL A 262 27.92 0.90 -15.80
C VAL A 262 28.93 1.13 -14.66
N LYS A 263 28.45 1.25 -13.42
CA LYS A 263 29.33 1.42 -12.25
C LYS A 263 30.19 0.19 -11.97
N ASN A 264 29.64 -1.02 -12.13
CA ASN A 264 30.39 -2.26 -11.96
C ASN A 264 31.51 -2.38 -13.00
N ARG A 265 31.24 -2.01 -14.25
CA ARG A 265 32.27 -1.97 -15.30
C ARG A 265 33.39 -0.99 -14.96
N TYR A 266 33.03 0.20 -14.48
CA TYR A 266 34.01 1.19 -14.05
C TYR A 266 34.87 0.70 -12.86
N LEU A 267 34.26 0.00 -11.89
CA LEU A 267 35.00 -0.61 -10.79
C LEU A 267 35.99 -1.68 -11.29
N GLN A 268 35.57 -2.54 -12.21
CA GLN A 268 36.46 -3.53 -12.84
C GLN A 268 37.64 -2.86 -13.57
N GLU A 269 37.39 -1.77 -14.29
CA GLU A 269 38.46 -1.00 -14.95
C GLU A 269 39.46 -0.41 -13.93
N LEU A 270 38.97 0.07 -12.79
CA LEU A 270 39.83 0.57 -11.71
C LEU A 270 40.63 -0.54 -11.05
N GLU A 271 40.03 -1.69 -10.79
CA GLU A 271 40.71 -2.87 -10.24
C GLU A 271 41.83 -3.34 -11.18
N CYS A 272 41.56 -3.42 -12.50
CA CYS A 272 42.59 -3.73 -13.49
C CYS A 272 43.75 -2.73 -13.42
N LYS A 273 43.48 -1.42 -13.46
CA LYS A 273 44.52 -0.38 -13.37
C LYS A 273 45.31 -0.43 -12.07
N TYR A 274 44.64 -0.73 -10.96
CA TYR A 274 45.28 -0.88 -9.66
C TYR A 274 46.22 -2.09 -9.64
N SER A 275 45.78 -3.23 -10.20
CA SER A 275 46.62 -4.42 -10.31
C SER A 275 47.85 -4.19 -11.20
N GLU A 276 47.68 -3.52 -12.34
CA GLU A 276 48.77 -3.16 -13.26
C GLU A 276 49.80 -2.23 -12.61
N THR A 277 49.33 -1.20 -11.89
CA THR A 277 50.22 -0.26 -11.18
C THR A 277 50.96 -0.93 -10.03
N THR A 278 50.31 -1.84 -9.30
CA THR A 278 50.92 -2.60 -8.21
C THR A 278 52.01 -3.54 -8.74
N ALA A 279 51.73 -4.31 -9.80
CA ALA A 279 52.72 -5.19 -10.44
C ALA A 279 53.92 -4.41 -11.02
N SER A 280 53.68 -3.24 -11.61
CA SER A 280 54.75 -2.35 -12.09
C SER A 280 55.63 -1.85 -10.95
N LEU A 281 55.02 -1.48 -9.82
CA LEU A 281 55.74 -1.03 -8.62
C LEU A 281 56.60 -2.16 -8.02
N GLU A 282 56.03 -3.35 -7.85
CA GLU A 282 56.75 -4.53 -7.36
C GLU A 282 57.97 -4.85 -8.23
N LYS A 283 57.82 -4.77 -9.55
CA LYS A 283 58.93 -4.97 -10.49
C LYS A 283 60.05 -3.95 -10.28
N MET A 284 59.72 -2.65 -10.15
CA MET A 284 60.72 -1.61 -9.90
C MET A 284 61.42 -1.80 -8.55
N MET A 285 60.68 -2.21 -7.51
CA MET A 285 61.25 -2.51 -6.20
C MET A 285 62.23 -3.68 -6.28
N GLY A 286 61.88 -4.77 -6.98
CA GLY A 286 62.77 -5.91 -7.18
C GLY A 286 64.05 -5.55 -7.94
N GLN A 287 63.95 -4.71 -8.98
CA GLN A 287 65.12 -4.20 -9.72
C GLN A 287 66.03 -3.34 -8.82
N ARG A 288 65.45 -2.52 -7.94
CA ARG A 288 66.21 -1.72 -6.97
C ARG A 288 66.93 -2.59 -5.96
N GLU A 289 66.28 -3.63 -5.43
CA GLU A 289 66.87 -4.58 -4.48
C GLU A 289 68.08 -5.30 -5.09
N GLN A 290 67.96 -5.79 -6.33
CA GLN A 290 69.05 -6.42 -7.07
C GLN A 290 70.25 -5.49 -7.27
N LEU A 291 69.99 -4.22 -7.63
CA LEU A 291 71.04 -3.23 -7.80
C LEU A 291 71.80 -3.00 -6.47
N LEU A 292 71.08 -2.87 -5.35
CA LEU A 292 71.68 -2.70 -4.03
C LEU A 292 72.50 -3.92 -3.59
N GLN A 293 72.00 -5.14 -3.84
CA GLN A 293 72.75 -6.38 -3.58
C GLN A 293 74.05 -6.42 -4.37
N SER A 294 74.00 -6.17 -5.69
CA SER A 294 75.20 -6.20 -6.54
C SER A 294 76.26 -5.18 -6.12
N TYR A 295 75.85 -3.99 -5.66
CA TYR A 295 76.74 -2.96 -5.16
C TYR A 295 77.42 -3.39 -3.85
N ASN A 296 76.67 -3.95 -2.91
CA ASN A 296 77.19 -4.43 -1.62
C ASN A 296 78.14 -5.62 -1.79
N GLU A 297 77.84 -6.56 -2.71
CA GLU A 297 78.73 -7.68 -3.01
C GLU A 297 80.05 -7.23 -3.64
N GLY A 298 80.01 -6.29 -4.60
CA GLY A 298 81.22 -5.72 -5.21
C GLY A 298 82.15 -4.98 -4.24
N LEU A 299 81.57 -4.38 -3.20
CA LEU A 299 82.33 -3.77 -2.09
C LEU A 299 83.04 -4.80 -1.22
N CYS A 300 82.43 -5.97 -0.97
CA CYS A 300 83.06 -7.06 -0.22
C CYS A 300 84.28 -7.66 -0.94
N TYR A 301 84.26 -7.76 -2.27
CA TYR A 301 85.40 -8.26 -3.05
C TYR A 301 86.55 -7.25 -3.19
N SER A 302 86.32 -5.97 -2.90
CA SER A 302 87.36 -4.91 -3.01
C SER A 302 88.13 -4.68 -1.69
N PHE A 303 87.76 -5.36 -0.61
CA PHE A 303 88.37 -5.24 0.73
C PHE A 303 89.05 -6.52 1.26
N CYS A 304 89.21 -7.54 0.42
CA CYS A 304 90.08 -8.71 0.66
C CYS A 304 91.36 -8.58 -0.18
#